data_AF-A0A9E2YS28-F1
#
_entry.id   AF-A0A9E2YS28-F1
#
_cell.length_a   1.000
_cell.length_b   1.000
_cell.length_c   1.000
_cell.angle_alpha   90.00
_cell.angle_beta   90.00
_cell.angle_gamma   90.00
#
_symmetry.space_group_name_H-M   'P 1'
#
loop_
_entity.id
_entity.type
_entity.pdbx_description
1 polymer ?
#
loop_
_entity_poly.entity_id
_entity_poly.type
_entity_poly.pdbx_seq_one_letter_code
_entity_poly.pdbx_strand_id
1 'polypeptide(L)'
;EARAPRLEVRNRSDRQIRYLEIGWILQDAGGREFLAGSVPAELNLAPGQNAPIVSETALRFPATGGQALGISGMSAFVSNVEFADGNIWIPNRKDLADPRLRKLVGPSAEELRLLQIYRKKGAQALIAELKKF
;
A
#
# COMPACT_ATOMS: atom_id res chain seq x y z
N GLU A 1 6.73 -6.61 -17.98
CA GLU A 1 6.06 -7.12 -16.78
C GLU A 1 7.09 -7.74 -15.84
N ALA A 2 6.87 -7.70 -14.53
CA ALA A 2 7.63 -8.51 -13.58
C ALA A 2 6.74 -9.69 -13.17
N ARG A 3 7.34 -10.88 -13.11
CA ARG A 3 6.65 -12.13 -12.74
C ARG A 3 7.24 -12.63 -11.43
N ALA A 4 6.36 -13.05 -10.52
CA ALA A 4 6.72 -13.65 -9.23
C ALA A 4 7.70 -12.83 -8.38
N PRO A 5 7.40 -11.55 -8.08
CA PRO A 5 8.22 -10.79 -7.15
C PRO A 5 8.22 -11.47 -5.77
N ARG A 6 9.40 -11.59 -5.17
CA ARG A 6 9.60 -12.21 -3.86
C ARG A 6 10.09 -11.17 -2.87
N LEU A 7 9.49 -11.15 -1.69
CA LEU A 7 9.94 -10.35 -0.57
C LEU A 7 9.76 -11.13 0.73
N GLU A 8 10.50 -10.77 1.76
CA GLU A 8 10.33 -11.30 3.11
C GLU A 8 9.71 -10.21 3.99
N VAL A 9 8.61 -10.54 4.67
CA VAL A 9 7.98 -9.64 5.65
C VAL A 9 8.25 -10.17 7.04
N ARG A 10 8.50 -9.26 7.98
CA ARG A 10 8.54 -9.54 9.42
C ARG A 10 7.40 -8.83 10.13
N ASN A 11 6.63 -9.57 10.92
CA ASN A 11 5.64 -8.96 11.82
C ASN A 11 6.35 -8.35 13.03
N ARG A 12 6.34 -7.02 13.12
CA ARG A 12 6.92 -6.26 14.24
C ARG A 12 5.90 -5.85 15.29
N SER A 13 4.63 -6.18 15.08
CA SER A 13 3.58 -5.94 16.07
C SER A 13 3.51 -7.09 17.08
N ASP A 14 2.71 -6.88 18.12
CA ASP A 14 2.32 -7.84 19.13
C ASP A 14 1.08 -8.66 18.73
N ARG A 15 0.55 -8.46 17.52
CA ARG A 15 -0.71 -9.06 17.05
C ARG A 15 -0.49 -9.94 15.84
N GLN A 16 -1.22 -11.04 15.78
CA GLN A 16 -1.18 -11.97 14.66
C GLN A 16 -1.81 -11.31 13.42
N ILE A 17 -1.12 -11.42 12.28
CA ILE A 17 -1.57 -10.90 10.98
C ILE A 17 -2.17 -12.06 10.19
N ARG A 18 -3.35 -11.82 9.60
CA ARG A 18 -4.03 -12.80 8.73
C ARG A 18 -4.01 -12.42 7.25
N TYR A 19 -3.85 -11.12 6.97
CA TYR A 19 -3.81 -10.58 5.63
C TYR A 19 -2.99 -9.30 5.61
N LEU A 20 -2.30 -9.05 4.51
CA LEU A 20 -1.70 -7.76 4.22
C LEU A 20 -1.74 -7.46 2.73
N GLU A 21 -1.67 -6.18 2.40
CA GLU A 21 -1.58 -5.71 1.03
C GLU A 21 -0.22 -5.02 0.81
N ILE A 22 0.48 -5.41 -0.26
CA ILE A 22 1.79 -4.87 -0.65
C ILE A 22 1.63 -3.96 -1.85
N GLY A 23 1.94 -2.67 -1.68
CA GLY A 23 2.10 -1.73 -2.77
C GLY A 23 3.48 -1.84 -3.42
N TRP A 24 3.53 -1.81 -4.76
CA TRP A 24 4.76 -1.88 -5.55
C TRP A 24 5.06 -0.55 -6.23
N ILE A 25 6.31 -0.11 -6.09
CA ILE A 25 6.86 1.07 -6.73
C ILE A 25 7.94 0.63 -7.69
N LEU A 26 7.88 1.13 -8.91
CA LEU A 26 8.88 0.87 -9.94
C LEU A 26 9.63 2.16 -10.23
N GLN A 27 10.92 1.99 -10.49
CA GLN A 27 11.81 3.05 -10.97
C GLN A 27 12.26 2.70 -12.38
N ASP A 28 12.10 3.63 -13.33
CA ASP A 28 12.62 3.47 -14.68
C ASP A 28 14.12 3.83 -14.78
N ALA A 29 14.74 3.57 -15.94
CA ALA A 29 16.14 3.91 -16.20
C ALA A 29 16.45 5.42 -16.11
N GLY A 30 15.45 6.28 -16.25
CA GLY A 30 15.55 7.74 -16.07
C GLY A 30 15.41 8.18 -14.60
N GLY A 31 15.20 7.25 -13.67
CA GLY A 31 15.04 7.50 -12.25
C GLY A 31 13.62 7.90 -11.84
N ARG A 32 12.64 7.87 -12.76
CA ARG A 32 11.25 8.20 -12.46
C ARG A 32 10.59 7.04 -11.72
N GLU A 33 9.95 7.37 -10.60
CA GLU A 33 9.19 6.41 -9.80
C GLU A 33 7.69 6.48 -10.09
N PHE A 34 7.01 5.34 -10.09
CA PHE A 34 5.56 5.25 -10.22
C PHE A 34 4.99 4.02 -9.51
N LEU A 35 3.73 4.13 -9.07
CA LEU A 35 3.01 3.02 -8.47
C LEU A 35 2.60 2.02 -9.55
N ALA A 36 2.99 0.76 -9.38
CA ALA A 36 2.66 -0.33 -10.30
C ALA A 36 1.34 -1.04 -9.94
N GLY A 37 0.90 -0.88 -8.70
CA GLY A 37 -0.29 -1.51 -8.15
C GLY A 37 -0.01 -2.10 -6.78
N SER A 38 -0.98 -2.87 -6.30
CA SER A 38 -0.89 -3.57 -5.03
C SER A 38 -1.19 -5.06 -5.20
N VAL A 39 -0.65 -5.86 -4.29
CA VAL A 39 -0.75 -7.31 -4.30
C VAL A 39 -1.25 -7.77 -2.94
N PRO A 40 -2.38 -8.50 -2.88
CA PRO A 40 -2.85 -9.10 -1.64
C PRO A 40 -1.98 -10.30 -1.25
N ALA A 41 -1.83 -10.51 0.06
CA ALA A 41 -1.21 -11.71 0.61
C ALA A 41 -2.01 -12.18 1.83
N GLU A 42 -2.59 -13.38 1.72
CA GLU A 42 -3.16 -14.11 2.85
C GLU A 42 -2.05 -14.94 3.50
N LEU A 43 -1.85 -14.75 4.79
CA LEU A 43 -0.81 -15.45 5.54
C LEU A 43 -1.17 -15.49 7.01
N ASN A 44 -0.68 -16.50 7.72
CA ASN A 44 -0.80 -16.55 9.17
C ASN A 44 0.56 -16.21 9.79
N LEU A 45 0.74 -14.94 10.18
CA LEU A 45 2.03 -14.42 10.65
C LEU A 45 1.96 -13.98 12.11
N ALA A 46 2.50 -14.81 13.00
CA ALA A 46 2.54 -14.51 14.43
C ALA A 46 3.50 -13.35 14.77
N PRO A 47 3.38 -12.74 15.95
CA PRO A 47 4.31 -11.70 16.40
C PRO A 47 5.77 -12.13 16.28
N GLY A 48 6.60 -11.28 15.70
CA GLY A 48 8.05 -11.51 15.53
C GLY A 48 8.43 -12.45 14.38
N GLN A 49 7.49 -13.17 13.77
CA GLN A 49 7.76 -14.12 12.68
C GLN A 49 8.05 -13.43 11.35
N ASN A 50 8.76 -14.16 10.48
CA ASN A 50 8.96 -13.80 9.09
C ASN A 50 8.14 -14.72 8.18
N ALA A 51 7.69 -14.19 7.05
CA ALA A 51 7.14 -14.99 5.96
C ALA A 51 7.61 -14.48 4.60
N PRO A 52 7.97 -15.39 3.67
CA PRO A 52 8.13 -15.02 2.28
C PRO A 52 6.74 -14.72 1.68
N ILE A 53 6.64 -13.60 0.99
CA ILE A 53 5.50 -13.31 0.12
C ILE A 53 5.95 -13.61 -1.30
N VAL A 54 5.40 -14.69 -1.84
CA VAL A 54 5.54 -15.08 -3.23
C VAL A 54 4.19 -14.83 -3.87
N SER A 55 4.10 -13.80 -4.71
CA SER A 55 2.87 -13.54 -5.44
C SER A 55 2.98 -14.03 -6.86
N GLU A 56 2.08 -14.91 -7.29
CA GLU A 56 1.92 -15.31 -8.69
C GLU A 56 1.19 -14.22 -9.52
N THR A 57 1.35 -12.95 -9.16
CA THR A 57 0.75 -11.81 -9.89
C THR A 57 1.76 -11.22 -10.87
N ALA A 58 1.27 -10.79 -12.04
CA ALA A 58 2.05 -9.99 -12.98
C ALA A 58 1.88 -8.50 -12.68
N LEU A 59 2.98 -7.82 -12.36
CA LEU A 59 2.98 -6.36 -12.28
C LEU A 59 3.02 -5.79 -13.70
N ARG A 60 1.96 -5.07 -14.07
CA ARG A 60 1.86 -4.41 -15.38
C ARG A 60 2.61 -3.09 -15.35
N PHE A 61 3.43 -2.89 -16.36
CA PHE A 61 4.19 -1.66 -16.52
C PHE A 61 3.47 -0.74 -17.51
N PRO A 62 3.37 0.57 -17.23
CA PRO A 62 2.87 1.51 -18.20
C PRO A 62 3.82 1.54 -19.40
N ALA A 63 3.31 1.15 -20.57
CA ALA A 63 4.01 1.33 -21.83
C ALA A 63 3.87 2.80 -22.24
N THR A 64 4.97 3.53 -22.32
CA THR A 64 4.94 4.91 -22.83
C THR A 64 5.14 4.85 -24.34
N GLY A 65 4.08 5.13 -25.11
CA GLY A 65 4.17 5.24 -26.58
C GLY A 65 4.66 3.99 -27.32
N GLY A 66 4.43 2.79 -26.77
CA GLY A 66 4.86 1.53 -27.39
C GLY A 66 6.33 1.15 -27.20
N GLN A 67 7.10 1.98 -26.48
CA GLN A 67 8.49 1.64 -26.12
C GLN A 67 8.54 0.81 -24.84
N ALA A 68 9.40 -0.20 -24.83
CA ALA A 68 9.68 -1.00 -23.64
C ALA A 68 10.31 -0.09 -22.57
N LEU A 69 9.61 0.08 -21.45
CA LEU A 69 10.13 0.85 -20.32
C LEU A 69 11.18 0.00 -19.60
N GLY A 70 12.45 0.44 -19.63
CA GLY A 70 13.51 -0.18 -18.84
C GLY A 70 13.29 0.09 -17.36
N ILE A 71 13.10 -0.96 -16.57
CA ILE A 71 12.97 -0.88 -15.11
C ILE A 71 14.35 -1.03 -14.49
N SER A 72 14.79 -0.02 -13.75
CA SER A 72 16.09 0.00 -13.07
C SER A 72 15.97 -0.39 -11.59
N GLY A 73 14.79 -0.26 -11.00
CA GLY A 73 14.55 -0.56 -9.59
C GLY A 73 13.10 -0.93 -9.29
N MET A 74 12.92 -1.69 -8.21
CA MET A 74 11.62 -2.08 -7.69
C MET A 74 11.66 -2.08 -6.17
N SER A 75 10.69 -1.40 -5.55
CA SER A 75 10.53 -1.28 -4.10
C SER A 75 9.11 -1.64 -3.70
N ALA A 76 8.94 -2.10 -2.46
CA ALA A 76 7.64 -2.50 -1.93
C ALA A 76 7.37 -1.78 -0.61
N PHE A 77 6.09 -1.59 -0.29
CA PHE A 77 5.64 -1.09 1.01
C PHE A 77 4.33 -1.78 1.41
N VAL A 78 4.06 -1.85 2.71
CA VAL A 78 2.80 -2.38 3.22
C VAL A 78 1.73 -1.28 3.15
N SER A 79 0.63 -1.51 2.42
CA SER A 79 -0.45 -0.54 2.24
C SER A 79 -1.60 -0.73 3.22
N ASN A 80 -1.84 -1.96 3.69
CA ASN A 80 -2.69 -2.25 4.85
C ASN A 80 -2.35 -3.63 5.43
N VAL A 81 -2.82 -3.85 6.66
CA VAL A 81 -2.72 -5.10 7.40
C VAL A 81 -4.05 -5.37 8.06
N GLU A 82 -4.54 -6.60 7.95
CA GLU A 82 -5.65 -7.09 8.76
C GLU A 82 -5.12 -8.10 9.78
N PHE A 83 -5.47 -7.86 11.04
CA PHE A 83 -5.10 -8.72 12.15
C PHE A 83 -6.12 -9.85 12.35
N ALA A 84 -5.72 -10.88 13.09
CA ALA A 84 -6.57 -12.03 13.40
C ALA A 84 -7.90 -11.65 14.10
N ASP A 85 -7.90 -10.55 14.87
CA ASP A 85 -9.07 -10.00 15.55
C ASP A 85 -10.01 -9.17 14.63
N GLY A 86 -9.68 -9.06 13.33
CA GLY A 86 -10.47 -8.34 12.32
C GLY A 86 -10.23 -6.84 12.26
N ASN A 87 -9.39 -6.30 13.13
CA ASN A 87 -8.99 -4.89 13.02
C ASN A 87 -8.04 -4.70 11.83
N ILE A 88 -8.15 -3.54 11.21
CA ILE A 88 -7.34 -3.16 10.06
C ILE A 88 -6.41 -2.01 10.46
N TRP A 89 -5.12 -2.15 10.19
CA TRP A 89 -4.17 -1.06 10.23
C TRP A 89 -3.87 -0.58 8.81
N ILE A 90 -3.98 0.72 8.61
CA ILE A 90 -3.61 1.41 7.38
C ILE A 90 -2.55 2.45 7.78
N PRO A 91 -1.37 2.47 7.15
CA PRO A 91 -0.35 3.47 7.43
C PRO A 91 -0.93 4.88 7.24
N ASN A 92 -0.81 5.73 8.26
CA ASN A 92 -1.19 7.13 8.11
C ASN A 92 -0.10 7.89 7.33
N ARG A 93 -0.36 9.14 6.91
CA ARG A 93 0.64 9.95 6.17
C ARG A 93 1.94 10.22 6.92
N LYS A 94 1.93 10.22 8.26
CA LYS A 94 3.14 10.34 9.07
C LYS A 94 3.95 9.05 9.02
N ASP A 95 3.28 7.89 9.01
CA ASP A 95 3.90 6.55 8.91
C ASP A 95 4.49 6.32 7.51
N LEU A 96 3.90 6.90 6.47
CA LEU A 96 4.52 7.05 5.13
C LEU A 96 5.61 8.15 5.16
N ALA A 97 6.50 8.11 6.16
CA ALA A 97 7.48 9.16 6.42
C ALA A 97 8.46 9.37 5.25
N ASP A 98 8.62 8.36 4.40
CA ASP A 98 9.41 8.46 3.18
C ASP A 98 8.82 9.50 2.22
N PRO A 99 9.55 10.60 1.91
CA PRO A 99 9.10 11.61 0.97
C PRO A 99 8.72 11.07 -0.42
N ARG A 100 9.26 9.91 -0.82
CA ARG A 100 8.91 9.21 -2.06
C ARG A 100 7.49 8.65 -2.00
N LEU A 101 7.15 7.94 -0.92
CA LEU A 101 5.82 7.36 -0.71
C LEU A 101 4.73 8.44 -0.65
N ARG A 102 5.02 9.59 -0.03
CA ARG A 102 4.06 10.71 0.06
C ARG A 102 3.64 11.29 -1.29
N LYS A 103 4.50 11.19 -2.30
CA LYS A 103 4.22 11.68 -3.66
C LYS A 103 3.50 10.65 -4.51
N LEU A 104 3.78 9.36 -4.26
CA LEU A 104 3.32 8.25 -5.09
C LEU A 104 2.00 7.65 -4.61
N VAL A 105 1.78 7.63 -3.30
CA VAL A 105 0.56 7.09 -2.70
C VAL A 105 -0.51 8.18 -2.70
N GLY A 106 -1.59 7.94 -3.46
CA GLY A 106 -2.77 8.79 -3.46
C GLY A 106 -3.51 8.76 -2.12
N PRO A 107 -4.53 9.62 -1.94
CA PRO A 107 -5.37 9.58 -0.74
C PRO A 107 -6.02 8.19 -0.62
N SER A 108 -6.04 7.66 0.60
CA SER A 108 -6.75 6.40 0.92
C SER A 108 -8.26 6.53 0.64
N ALA A 109 -8.95 5.38 0.54
CA ALA A 109 -10.39 5.37 0.32
C ALA A 109 -11.16 6.11 1.43
N GLU A 110 -10.72 6.00 2.69
CA GLU A 110 -11.34 6.74 3.79
C GLU A 110 -11.02 8.24 3.70
N GLU A 111 -9.80 8.64 3.35
CA GLU A 111 -9.50 10.05 3.10
C GLU A 111 -10.35 10.63 1.95
N LEU A 112 -10.56 9.86 0.88
CA LEU A 112 -11.46 10.25 -0.20
C LEU A 112 -12.91 10.34 0.29
N ARG A 113 -13.38 9.40 1.12
CA ARG A 113 -14.73 9.43 1.71
C ARG A 113 -14.92 10.65 2.60
N LEU A 114 -13.96 10.93 3.48
CA LEU A 114 -13.96 12.10 4.36
C LEU A 114 -13.89 13.41 3.55
N LEU A 115 -13.08 13.46 2.49
CA LEU A 115 -13.05 14.59 1.56
C LEU A 115 -14.39 14.79 0.86
N GLN A 116 -15.06 13.70 0.45
CA GLN A 116 -16.41 13.77 -0.13
C GLN A 116 -17.44 14.29 0.88
N ILE A 117 -17.36 13.87 2.15
CA ILE A 117 -18.22 14.39 3.22
C ILE A 117 -17.99 15.88 3.41
N TYR A 118 -16.74 16.32 3.52
CA TYR A 118 -16.40 17.74 3.62
C TYR A 118 -16.93 18.54 2.43
N ARG A 119 -16.68 18.07 1.20
CA ARG A 119 -17.11 18.75 -0.03
C ARG A 119 -18.63 18.85 -0.16
N LYS A 120 -19.37 17.82 0.26
CA LYS A 120 -20.83 17.76 0.09
C LYS A 120 -21.62 18.33 1.26
N LYS A 121 -21.11 18.20 2.49
CA LYS A 121 -21.84 18.47 3.74
C LYS A 121 -21.15 19.49 4.66
N GLY A 122 -19.95 19.96 4.30
CA GLY A 122 -19.21 20.97 5.05
C GLY A 122 -18.46 20.43 6.28
N ALA A 123 -17.73 21.33 6.95
CA ALA A 123 -16.82 21.00 8.05
C ALA A 123 -17.52 20.36 9.26
N GLN A 124 -18.72 20.82 9.62
CA GLN A 124 -19.44 20.28 10.78
C GLN A 124 -19.83 18.80 10.59
N ALA A 125 -20.24 18.42 9.38
CA ALA A 125 -20.54 17.03 9.06
C ALA A 125 -19.30 16.14 9.08
N LEU A 126 -18.15 16.65 8.63
CA LEU A 126 -16.87 15.95 8.75
C LEU A 126 -16.50 15.72 10.23
N ILE A 127 -16.59 16.76 11.07
CA ILE A 127 -16.27 16.65 12.50
C ILE A 127 -17.19 15.63 13.19
N ALA A 128 -18.49 15.67 12.87
CA ALA A 128 -19.45 14.71 13.41
C ALA A 128 -19.14 13.26 12.98
N GLU A 129 -18.66 13.04 11.75
CA GLU A 129 -18.24 11.73 11.28
C GLU A 129 -16.96 11.25 12.00
N LEU A 130 -15.97 12.13 12.14
CA LEU A 130 -14.71 11.81 12.80
C LEU A 130 -14.88 11.47 14.29
N LYS A 131 -15.89 12.03 14.95
CA LYS A 131 -16.20 11.75 16.37
C LYS A 131 -16.82 10.37 16.63
N LYS A 132 -17.13 9.58 15.60
CA LYS A 132 -17.70 8.23 15.75
C LYS A 132 -16.67 7.16 16.08
N PHE A 133 -15.38 7.49 15.97
CA PHE A 133 -14.23 6.62 16.19
C PHE A 133 -13.32 7.26 17.24
#